data_AF-A0A1A9CFG1-F1
#
_entry.id   AF-A0A1A9CFG1-F1
#
_cell.length_a   1.000
_cell.length_b   1.000
_cell.length_c   1.000
_cell.angle_alpha   90.00
_cell.angle_beta   90.00
_cell.angle_gamma   90.00
#
_symmetry.space_group_name_H-M   'P 1'
#
loop_
_entity.id
_entity.type
_entity.pdbx_description
1 polymer ?
#
loop_
_entity_poly.entity_id
_entity_poly.type
_entity_poly.pdbx_seq_one_letter_code
_entity_poly.pdbx_strand_id
1 'polypeptide(L)'
;MSPRTVYRHVAHTIRHTPEGGITYEAFCVTADCGAESGPHSKQEAAQDWALRHTGRTGRTGHDLFRRVFTDHAKVTRGEQRPTATAPIPRP
;
A
#
# COMPACT_ATOMS: atom_id res chain seq x y z
N MET A 1 3.60 -8.46 -46.21
CA MET A 1 4.25 -7.67 -45.14
C MET A 1 3.67 -8.12 -43.81
N SER A 2 4.47 -8.73 -42.93
CA SER A 2 4.00 -9.03 -41.56
C SER A 2 3.95 -7.73 -40.75
N PRO A 3 2.94 -7.52 -39.89
CA PRO A 3 2.90 -6.35 -39.03
C PRO A 3 4.12 -6.37 -38.09
N ARG A 4 4.88 -5.27 -38.10
CA ARG A 4 5.96 -5.06 -37.13
C ARG A 4 5.34 -4.57 -35.82
N THR A 5 5.45 -5.36 -34.76
CA THR A 5 5.07 -4.94 -33.41
C THR A 5 6.10 -3.92 -32.90
N VAL A 6 5.62 -2.75 -32.48
CA VAL A 6 6.46 -1.72 -31.85
C VAL A 6 6.19 -1.72 -30.35
N TYR A 7 7.17 -2.13 -29.55
CA TYR A 7 7.13 -1.95 -28.11
C TYR A 7 7.54 -0.52 -27.76
N ARG A 8 6.76 0.16 -26.92
CA ARG A 8 7.11 1.48 -26.40
C ARG A 8 7.14 1.44 -24.89
N HIS A 9 8.23 1.91 -24.29
CA HIS A 9 8.29 2.12 -22.86
C HIS A 9 7.41 3.31 -22.47
N VAL A 10 6.46 3.11 -21.54
CA VAL A 10 5.63 4.20 -21.02
C VAL A 10 5.90 4.34 -19.54
N ALA A 11 6.20 5.57 -19.11
CA ALA A 11 6.28 5.88 -17.70
C ALA A 11 4.88 5.78 -17.06
N HIS A 12 4.82 5.07 -15.93
CA HIS A 12 3.63 5.00 -15.09
C HIS A 12 3.95 5.65 -13.75
N THR A 13 2.95 6.28 -13.15
CA THR A 13 3.04 6.76 -11.76
C THR A 13 1.93 6.13 -10.94
N ILE A 14 2.20 5.91 -9.65
CA ILE A 14 1.24 5.35 -8.69
C ILE A 14 1.08 6.31 -7.51
N ARG A 15 -0.17 6.55 -7.09
CA ARG A 15 -0.53 7.45 -5.99
C ARG A 15 -1.72 6.91 -5.21
N HIS A 16 -1.75 7.17 -3.90
CA HIS A 16 -2.91 6.93 -3.04
C HIS A 16 -4.18 7.53 -3.65
N THR A 17 -5.30 6.83 -3.52
CA THR A 17 -6.62 7.27 -3.97
C THR A 17 -7.53 7.45 -2.75
N PRO A 18 -7.92 8.70 -2.41
CA PRO A 18 -8.76 8.96 -1.24
C PRO A 18 -10.10 8.20 -1.27
N GLU A 19 -10.65 7.96 -2.47
CA GLU A 19 -11.93 7.24 -2.64
C GLU A 19 -11.86 5.77 -2.24
N GLY A 20 -10.67 5.15 -2.30
CA GLY A 20 -10.49 3.76 -1.85
C GLY A 20 -10.25 3.66 -0.34
N GLY A 21 -9.88 4.77 0.30
CA GLY A 21 -9.60 4.83 1.73
C GLY A 21 -8.40 3.97 2.15
N ILE A 22 -8.20 3.92 3.47
CA ILE A 22 -7.19 3.08 4.12
C ILE A 22 -7.90 2.18 5.13
N THR A 23 -7.53 0.90 5.13
CA THR A 23 -7.95 -0.04 6.17
C THR A 23 -6.84 -0.24 7.18
N TYR A 24 -7.19 -0.20 8.47
CA TYR A 24 -6.27 -0.30 9.59
C TYR A 24 -6.52 -1.58 10.38
N GLU A 25 -5.46 -2.33 10.63
CA GLU A 25 -5.52 -3.57 11.41
C GLU A 25 -4.34 -3.61 12.39
N ALA A 26 -4.57 -4.23 13.55
CA ALA A 26 -3.55 -4.51 14.56
C ALA A 26 -3.61 -5.98 14.96
N PHE A 27 -2.43 -6.59 15.11
CA PHE A 27 -2.25 -7.99 15.46
C PHE A 27 -1.33 -8.06 16.67
N CYS A 28 -1.77 -8.69 17.76
CA CYS A 28 -0.92 -8.98 18.89
C CYS A 28 0.05 -10.10 18.52
N VAL A 29 1.35 -9.81 18.57
CA VAL A 29 2.41 -10.77 18.23
C VAL A 29 3.14 -11.30 19.47
N THR A 30 2.59 -11.03 20.66
CA THR A 30 3.03 -11.68 21.89
C THR A 30 2.84 -13.20 21.76
N ALA A 31 3.81 -13.96 22.26
CA ALA A 31 3.79 -15.42 22.20
C ALA A 31 2.44 -15.96 22.69
N ASP A 32 1.90 -16.94 21.96
CA ASP A 32 0.65 -17.65 22.26
C ASP A 32 -0.64 -16.78 22.30
N CYS A 33 -0.60 -15.52 21.83
CA CYS A 33 -1.79 -14.68 21.76
C CYS A 33 -2.51 -14.75 20.40
N GLY A 34 -1.88 -14.24 19.33
CA GLY A 34 -2.44 -14.21 17.98
C GLY A 34 -3.74 -13.41 17.80
N ALA A 35 -4.17 -12.61 18.79
CA ALA A 35 -5.40 -11.83 18.70
C ALA A 35 -5.27 -10.68 17.68
N GLU A 36 -6.38 -10.33 17.03
CA GLU A 36 -6.43 -9.28 16.01
C GLU A 36 -7.61 -8.32 16.22
N SER A 37 -7.43 -7.08 15.77
CA SER A 37 -8.48 -6.05 15.84
C SER A 37 -9.57 -6.22 14.80
N GLY A 38 -9.29 -6.98 13.74
CA GLY A 38 -10.02 -6.91 12.47
C GLY A 38 -9.83 -5.56 11.75
N PRO A 39 -10.43 -5.41 10.56
CA PRO A 39 -10.31 -4.21 9.73
C PRO A 39 -11.12 -3.03 10.27
N HIS A 40 -10.48 -1.86 10.36
CA HIS A 40 -11.10 -0.59 10.74
C HIS A 40 -10.92 0.48 9.66
N SER A 41 -11.90 1.36 9.51
CA SER A 41 -11.82 2.53 8.61
C SER A 41 -11.10 3.73 9.23
N LYS A 42 -10.83 3.69 10.53
CA LYS A 42 -10.14 4.74 11.30
C LYS A 42 -8.96 4.15 12.04
N GLN A 43 -7.84 4.87 12.05
CA GLN A 43 -6.61 4.41 12.69
C GLN A 43 -6.80 4.24 14.20
N GLU A 44 -7.52 5.18 14.81
CA GLU A 44 -7.73 5.28 16.25
C GLU A 44 -8.45 4.04 16.76
N ALA A 45 -9.37 3.46 15.99
CA ALA A 45 -10.11 2.27 16.39
C ALA A 45 -9.21 1.03 16.54
N ALA A 46 -8.28 0.82 15.61
CA ALA A 46 -7.30 -0.27 15.70
C ALA A 46 -6.28 -0.04 16.85
N GLN A 47 -5.91 1.22 17.11
CA GLN A 47 -5.04 1.58 18.23
C GLN A 47 -5.72 1.38 19.59
N ASP A 48 -6.94 1.87 19.72
CA ASP A 48 -7.79 1.71 20.89
C ASP A 48 -7.97 0.23 21.25
N TRP A 49 -8.13 -0.63 20.23
CA TRP A 49 -8.17 -2.08 20.44
C TRP A 49 -6.87 -2.59 21.04
N ALA A 50 -5.70 -2.19 20.51
CA ALA A 50 -4.40 -2.62 21.02
C ALA A 50 -4.18 -2.16 22.47
N LEU A 51 -4.50 -0.90 22.78
CA LEU A 51 -4.39 -0.35 24.14
C LEU A 51 -5.26 -1.11 25.15
N ARG A 52 -6.52 -1.41 24.78
CA ARG A 52 -7.42 -2.23 25.61
C ARG A 52 -6.94 -3.67 25.73
N HIS A 53 -6.32 -4.21 24.68
CA HIS A 53 -5.79 -5.56 24.66
C HIS A 53 -4.61 -5.71 25.63
N THR A 54 -3.68 -4.76 25.65
CA THR A 54 -2.57 -4.70 26.61
C THR A 54 -3.04 -4.78 28.06
N GLY A 55 -4.14 -4.11 28.40
CA GLY A 55 -4.68 -4.07 29.78
C GLY A 55 -5.56 -5.25 30.19
N ARG A 56 -6.04 -6.09 29.26
CA ARG A 56 -6.98 -7.19 29.57
C ARG A 56 -6.31 -8.45 30.11
N THR A 57 -5.07 -8.73 29.74
CA THR A 57 -4.38 -9.97 30.10
C THR A 57 -3.55 -9.76 31.37
N GLY A 58 -4.16 -9.96 32.54
CA GLY A 58 -3.56 -9.73 33.86
C GLY A 58 -2.34 -10.60 34.25
N ARG A 59 -1.64 -11.24 33.30
CA ARG A 59 -0.44 -12.08 33.56
C ARG A 59 0.63 -12.03 32.47
N THR A 60 0.27 -11.76 31.23
CA THR A 60 1.19 -11.62 30.09
C THR A 60 1.02 -10.19 29.58
N GLY A 61 2.09 -9.39 29.61
CA GLY A 61 2.06 -8.05 29.01
C GLY A 61 1.96 -8.21 27.50
N HIS A 62 0.82 -7.87 26.92
CA HIS A 62 0.64 -7.86 25.47
C HIS A 62 1.03 -6.48 24.97
N ASP A 63 2.33 -6.25 24.76
CA ASP A 63 2.92 -4.93 24.49
C ASP A 63 3.46 -4.78 23.07
N LEU A 64 3.61 -5.89 22.33
CA LEU A 64 4.07 -5.89 20.95
C LEU A 64 2.94 -6.18 19.96
N PHE A 65 2.73 -5.24 19.03
CA PHE A 65 1.70 -5.33 18.00
C PHE A 65 2.28 -5.08 16.61
N ARG A 66 1.96 -5.94 15.65
CA ARG A 66 2.12 -5.67 14.22
C ARG A 66 0.92 -4.85 13.75
N ARG A 67 1.17 -3.73 13.06
CA ARG A 67 0.12 -2.90 12.46
C ARG A 67 0.18 -3.01 10.95
N VAL A 68 -0.98 -3.15 10.31
CA VAL A 68 -1.12 -3.19 8.85
C VAL A 68 -1.98 -2.02 8.40
N PHE A 69 -1.53 -1.37 7.34
CA PHE A 69 -2.19 -0.24 6.70
C PHE A 69 -2.38 -0.62 5.23
N THR A 70 -3.62 -0.91 4.88
CA THR A 70 -3.96 -1.30 3.50
C THR A 70 -4.44 -0.06 2.76
N ASP A 71 -3.59 0.42 1.88
CA ASP A 71 -3.83 1.58 1.01
C ASP A 71 -4.42 1.15 -0.34
N HIS A 72 -5.32 1.96 -0.88
CA HIS A 72 -5.73 1.89 -2.27
C HIS A 72 -5.01 2.96 -3.08
N ALA A 73 -4.39 2.55 -4.18
CA ALA A 73 -3.67 3.45 -5.08
C ALA A 73 -4.16 3.31 -6.52
N LYS A 74 -4.16 4.42 -7.25
CA LYS A 74 -4.42 4.46 -8.69
C LYS A 74 -3.11 4.59 -9.45
N VAL A 75 -3.01 3.84 -10.54
CA VAL A 75 -1.93 3.94 -11.52
C VAL A 75 -2.38 4.86 -12.64
N THR A 76 -1.56 5.85 -12.97
CA THR A 76 -1.76 6.71 -14.13
C THR A 76 -0.63 6.50 -15.13
N ARG A 77 -1.02 6.41 -16.40
CA ARG A 77 -0.09 6.33 -17.53
C ARG A 77 0.33 7.76 -17.88
N GLY A 78 1.64 8.03 -17.87
CA GLY A 78 2.16 9.30 -18.35
C GLY A 78 1.98 9.42 -19.86
N GLU A 79 1.66 10.61 -20.35
CA GLU A 79 1.73 10.88 -21.78
C GLU A 79 3.18 10.72 -22.27
N GLN A 80 3.36 9.94 -23.33
CA GLN A 80 4.62 9.92 -24.06
C GLN A 80 4.72 11.25 -24.81
N ARG A 81 5.51 12.21 -24.31
CA ARG A 81 6.04 13.24 -25.19
C ARG A 81 6.88 12.51 -26.24
N PRO A 82 6.57 12.61 -27.54
CA PRO A 82 7.41 11.98 -28.54
C PRO A 82 8.81 12.58 -28.38
N THR A 83 9.78 11.74 -28.03
CA THR A 83 11.18 12.12 -28.10
C THR A 83 11.42 12.49 -29.54
N ALA A 84 11.69 13.77 -29.82
CA ALA A 84 12.10 14.17 -31.16
C ALA A 84 13.33 13.34 -31.52
N THR A 85 13.18 12.44 -32.50
CA THR A 85 14.33 11.78 -33.12
C THR A 85 15.18 12.89 -33.70
N ALA A 86 16.30 13.20 -33.06
CA ALA A 86 17.29 14.09 -33.64
C ALA A 86 17.70 13.52 -35.01
N PRO A 87 17.70 14.32 -36.09
CA PRO A 87 18.13 13.82 -37.38
C PRO A 87 19.60 13.38 -37.29
N ILE A 88 19.87 12.16 -37.75
CA ILE A 88 21.23 11.65 -37.93
C ILE A 88 21.90 12.55 -38.98
N PRO A 89 23.02 13.23 -38.68
CA PRO A 89 23.74 13.98 -39.69
C PRO A 89 24.27 13.02 -40.75
N ARG A 90 23.97 13.30 -42.02
CA ARG A 90 24.54 12.55 -43.16
C ARG A 90 25.99 13.04 -43.38
N PRO A 91 26.91 12.14 -43.77
CA PRO A 91 28.28 12.51 -44.14
C PRO A 91 28.33 13.37 -45.41
#